data_AF-A0A5Q2RLH2-F1
#
_entry.id   AF-A0A5Q2RLH2-F1
#
_cell.length_a   1.000
_cell.length_b   1.000
_cell.length_c   1.000
_cell.angle_alpha   90.00
_cell.angle_beta   90.00
_cell.angle_gamma   90.00
#
_symmetry.space_group_name_H-M   'P 1'
#
loop_
_entity.id
_entity.type
_entity.pdbx_description
1 polymer ?
#
loop_
_entity_poly.entity_id
_entity_poly.type
_entity_poly.pdbx_seq_one_letter_code
_entity_poly.pdbx_strand_id
1 'polypeptide(L)'
;MSRHDRFGTRNTVARTLNDLGLATWFGGSLMGAVGLNGAAASADRPQQVARAGWRRWSVVNALAVTAYAAGALVVTKDNKGRILAQRGVAPTAAAKAALTGAALAATFYADVLGRRLAASEADGSVDDGARRRMAVVQWTVPLLTGGALVADSQLSEQQRPLQALGGVLERLNPAA
;
A
#
# COMPACT_ATOMS: atom_id res chain seq x y z
N MET A 1 13.94 39.63 -10.83
CA MET A 1 14.27 38.29 -11.35
C MET A 1 14.23 37.31 -10.20
N SER A 2 13.13 36.57 -10.06
CA SER A 2 13.04 35.25 -9.38
C SER A 2 11.64 34.72 -9.67
N ARG A 3 11.54 34.05 -10.82
CA ARG A 3 10.36 33.29 -11.25
C ARG A 3 10.09 32.22 -10.19
N HIS A 4 9.08 32.43 -9.36
CA HIS A 4 8.39 31.32 -8.72
C HIS A 4 7.46 30.77 -9.80
N ASP A 5 7.96 29.81 -10.58
CA ASP A 5 7.18 29.12 -11.58
C ASP A 5 5.96 28.48 -10.90
N ARG A 6 4.82 29.13 -11.10
CA ARG A 6 3.48 28.63 -10.77
C ARG A 6 3.16 27.49 -11.72
N PHE A 7 3.75 26.33 -11.51
CA PHE A 7 3.06 25.09 -11.86
C PHE A 7 1.93 24.94 -10.84
N GLY A 8 0.67 25.05 -11.26
CA GLY A 8 -0.46 24.62 -10.42
C GLY A 8 -0.14 23.22 -9.91
N THR A 9 0.12 23.09 -8.60
CA THR A 9 1.08 22.11 -8.10
C THR A 9 0.51 20.69 -8.13
N ARG A 10 0.64 20.01 -9.28
CA ARG A 10 0.67 18.55 -9.35
C ARG A 10 1.76 18.10 -8.39
N ASN A 11 1.38 17.55 -7.24
CA ASN A 11 2.31 16.99 -6.30
C ASN A 11 2.76 15.60 -6.78
N THR A 12 3.55 15.59 -7.87
CA THR A 12 4.07 14.39 -8.52
C THR A 12 4.82 13.53 -7.50
N VAL A 13 5.58 14.15 -6.61
CA VAL A 13 6.29 13.45 -5.53
C VAL A 13 5.32 12.71 -4.62
N ALA A 14 4.27 13.37 -4.10
CA ALA A 14 3.28 12.71 -3.25
C ALA A 14 2.55 11.58 -3.98
N ARG A 15 2.24 11.76 -5.27
CA ARG A 15 1.63 10.72 -6.11
C ARG A 15 2.57 9.53 -6.30
N THR A 16 3.84 9.77 -6.63
CA THR A 16 4.86 8.73 -6.74
C THR A 16 5.02 7.96 -5.44
N LEU A 17 5.07 8.66 -4.30
CA LEU A 17 5.15 8.03 -2.97
C LEU A 17 3.92 7.16 -2.67
N ASN A 18 2.71 7.65 -2.97
CA ASN A 18 1.46 6.88 -2.84
C ASN A 18 1.50 5.63 -3.73
N ASP A 19 1.77 5.79 -5.03
CA ASP A 19 1.61 4.72 -6.01
C ASP A 19 2.71 3.66 -5.87
N LEU A 20 3.98 4.07 -5.77
CA LEU A 20 5.09 3.15 -5.60
C LEU A 20 5.06 2.46 -4.23
N GLY A 21 4.71 3.18 -3.17
CA GLY A 21 4.60 2.61 -1.83
C GLY A 21 3.51 1.54 -1.78
N LEU A 22 2.32 1.83 -2.31
CA LEU A 22 1.21 0.87 -2.32
C LEU A 22 1.49 -0.33 -3.22
N ALA A 23 2.06 -0.10 -4.41
CA ALA A 23 2.44 -1.17 -5.34
C ALA A 23 3.53 -2.09 -4.74
N THR A 24 4.52 -1.52 -4.05
CA THR A 24 5.59 -2.29 -3.41
C THR A 24 5.04 -3.12 -2.25
N TRP A 25 4.14 -2.56 -1.44
CA TRP A 25 3.51 -3.26 -0.33
C TRP A 25 2.62 -4.41 -0.82
N PHE A 26 1.77 -4.17 -1.83
CA PHE A 26 0.97 -5.20 -2.48
C PHE A 26 1.83 -6.28 -3.12
N GLY A 27 2.74 -5.89 -4.02
CA GLY A 27 3.57 -6.82 -4.77
C GLY A 27 4.49 -7.65 -3.87
N GLY A 28 5.08 -7.03 -2.86
CA GLY A 28 5.92 -7.71 -1.86
C GLY A 28 5.15 -8.73 -1.03
N SER A 29 3.96 -8.36 -0.55
CA SER A 29 3.13 -9.28 0.23
C SER A 29 2.60 -10.45 -0.60
N LEU A 30 2.20 -10.20 -1.86
CA LEU A 30 1.75 -11.23 -2.79
C LEU A 30 2.88 -12.17 -3.20
N MET A 31 4.05 -11.62 -3.58
CA MET A 31 5.23 -12.41 -3.90
C MET A 31 5.68 -13.24 -2.70
N GLY A 32 5.60 -12.67 -1.50
CA GLY A 32 5.88 -13.40 -0.26
C GLY A 32 4.95 -14.59 -0.04
N ALA A 33 3.64 -14.38 -0.19
CA ALA A 33 2.63 -15.42 0.01
C ALA A 33 2.69 -16.55 -1.03
N VAL A 34 2.93 -16.22 -2.29
CA VAL A 34 2.93 -17.17 -3.42
C VAL A 34 4.33 -17.73 -3.68
N GLY A 35 5.29 -16.84 -3.93
CA GLY A 35 6.62 -17.19 -4.41
C GLY A 35 7.53 -17.62 -3.27
N LEU A 36 7.77 -16.75 -2.28
CA LEU A 36 8.71 -17.03 -1.19
C LEU A 36 8.26 -18.24 -0.35
N ASN A 37 7.00 -18.24 0.10
CA ASN A 37 6.50 -19.33 0.94
C ASN A 37 6.39 -20.65 0.17
N GLY A 38 6.02 -20.61 -1.11
CA GLY A 38 6.00 -21.78 -1.99
C GLY A 38 7.39 -22.36 -2.24
N ALA A 39 8.36 -21.51 -2.59
CA ALA A 39 9.75 -21.92 -2.81
C ALA A 39 10.42 -22.40 -1.51
N ALA A 40 10.06 -21.83 -0.35
CA ALA A 40 10.57 -22.29 0.92
C ALA A 40 10.09 -23.70 1.25
N ALA A 41 8.87 -24.10 0.84
CA ALA A 41 8.29 -25.40 1.15
C ALA A 41 9.06 -26.59 0.57
N SER A 42 9.89 -26.39 -0.45
CA SER A 42 10.75 -27.43 -1.04
C SER A 42 12.16 -27.50 -0.43
N ALA A 43 12.49 -26.63 0.53
CA ALA A 43 13.78 -26.64 1.20
C ALA A 43 13.79 -27.57 2.43
N ASP A 44 14.97 -28.05 2.83
CA ASP A 44 15.15 -28.89 4.04
C ASP A 44 14.64 -28.23 5.33
N ARG A 45 14.72 -26.90 5.40
CA ARG A 45 14.28 -26.09 6.55
C ARG A 45 13.33 -24.98 6.08
N PRO A 46 12.08 -25.33 5.74
CA PRO A 46 11.17 -24.41 5.05
C PRO A 46 10.86 -23.16 5.88
N GLN A 47 10.68 -23.31 7.20
CA GLN A 47 10.36 -22.18 8.08
C GLN A 47 11.55 -21.20 8.22
N GLN A 48 12.78 -21.70 8.30
CA GLN A 48 13.97 -20.85 8.41
C GLN A 48 14.20 -20.05 7.12
N VAL A 49 14.05 -20.68 5.95
CA VAL A 49 14.19 -20.02 4.65
C VAL A 49 13.15 -18.92 4.48
N ALA A 50 11.87 -19.22 4.71
CA ALA A 50 10.79 -18.24 4.62
C ALA A 50 11.03 -17.05 5.55
N ARG A 51 11.36 -17.29 6.82
CA ARG A 51 11.65 -16.22 7.78
C ARG A 51 12.85 -15.37 7.39
N ALA A 52 13.91 -15.99 6.88
CA ALA A 52 15.09 -15.27 6.44
C ALA A 52 14.79 -14.37 5.22
N GLY A 53 13.89 -14.80 4.33
CA GLY A 53 13.37 -13.97 3.23
C GLY A 53 12.54 -12.80 3.75
N TRP A 54 11.54 -13.08 4.58
CA TRP A 54 10.67 -12.05 5.17
C TRP A 54 11.42 -11.02 6.01
N ARG A 55 12.47 -11.44 6.75
CA ARG A 55 13.31 -10.53 7.54
C ARG A 55 14.11 -9.57 6.65
N ARG A 56 14.55 -9.99 5.47
CA ARG A 56 15.22 -9.09 4.52
C ARG A 56 14.22 -8.14 3.86
N TRP A 57 13.02 -8.63 3.58
CA TRP A 57 11.95 -7.83 2.99
C TRP A 57 11.36 -6.79 3.94
N SER A 58 11.38 -7.03 5.26
CA SER A 58 10.68 -6.17 6.24
C SER A 58 11.12 -4.71 6.20
N VAL A 59 12.41 -4.43 5.96
CA VAL A 59 12.92 -3.05 5.83
C VAL A 59 12.35 -2.37 4.59
N VAL A 60 12.36 -3.07 3.45
CA VAL A 60 11.77 -2.57 2.19
C VAL A 60 10.26 -2.34 2.37
N ASN A 61 9.58 -3.27 3.02
CA ASN A 61 8.15 -3.16 3.30
C ASN A 61 7.85 -1.96 4.21
N ALA A 62 8.63 -1.74 5.27
CA ALA A 62 8.46 -0.60 6.15
C ALA A 62 8.62 0.73 5.40
N LEU A 63 9.66 0.85 4.57
CA LEU A 63 9.87 2.03 3.73
C LEU A 63 8.71 2.25 2.75
N ALA A 64 8.21 1.18 2.12
CA ALA A 64 7.07 1.24 1.21
C ALA A 64 5.78 1.72 1.91
N VAL A 65 5.48 1.16 3.09
CA VAL A 65 4.31 1.56 3.89
C VAL A 65 4.42 3.02 4.32
N THR A 66 5.60 3.46 4.77
CA THR A 66 5.83 4.86 5.18
C THR A 66 5.71 5.81 4.00
N ALA A 67 6.31 5.49 2.85
CA ALA A 67 6.19 6.27 1.63
C ALA A 67 4.73 6.38 1.19
N TYR A 68 4.01 5.26 1.16
CA TYR A 68 2.58 5.22 0.86
C TYR A 68 1.79 6.12 1.79
N ALA A 69 1.96 5.99 3.11
CA ALA A 69 1.23 6.77 4.10
C ALA A 69 1.47 8.29 3.91
N ALA A 70 2.73 8.70 3.74
CA ALA A 70 3.07 10.09 3.49
C ALA A 70 2.44 10.63 2.20
N GLY A 71 2.56 9.87 1.10
CA GLY A 71 1.95 10.22 -0.19
C GLY A 71 0.43 10.29 -0.11
N ALA A 72 -0.21 9.29 0.49
CA ALA A 72 -1.66 9.20 0.63
C ALA A 72 -2.25 10.36 1.45
N LEU A 73 -1.58 10.78 2.53
CA LEU A 73 -2.01 11.93 3.35
C LEU A 73 -2.00 13.23 2.55
N VAL A 74 -0.93 13.47 1.78
CA VAL A 74 -0.79 14.66 0.94
C VAL A 74 -1.80 14.65 -0.21
N VAL A 75 -1.91 13.54 -0.94
CA VAL A 75 -2.90 13.37 -2.02
C VAL A 75 -4.32 13.56 -1.49
N THR A 76 -4.66 13.02 -0.32
CA THR A 76 -5.98 13.20 0.28
C THR A 76 -6.22 14.66 0.67
N LYS A 77 -5.21 15.34 1.23
CA LYS A 77 -5.30 16.77 1.59
C LYS A 77 -5.55 17.64 0.35
N ASP A 78 -4.82 17.41 -0.72
CA ASP A 78 -4.93 18.18 -1.96
C ASP A 78 -6.28 17.95 -2.67
N ASN A 79 -6.93 16.81 -2.42
CA ASN A 79 -8.22 16.45 -3.01
C ASN A 79 -9.44 16.67 -2.09
N LYS A 80 -9.29 17.30 -0.92
CA LYS A 80 -10.38 17.50 0.05
C LYS A 80 -11.65 18.11 -0.55
N GLY A 81 -11.51 19.15 -1.39
CA GLY A 81 -12.66 19.79 -2.04
C GLY A 81 -13.44 18.84 -2.95
N ARG A 82 -12.73 17.96 -3.68
CA ARG A 82 -13.35 16.96 -4.56
C ARG A 82 -14.05 15.86 -3.79
N ILE A 83 -13.44 15.41 -2.69
CA ILE A 83 -14.04 14.42 -1.79
C ILE A 83 -15.39 14.92 -1.26
N LEU A 84 -15.48 16.22 -0.93
CA LEU A 84 -16.71 16.81 -0.40
C LEU A 84 -17.76 17.14 -1.49
N ALA A 85 -17.32 17.54 -2.69
CA ALA A 85 -18.23 18.07 -3.71
C ALA A 85 -18.66 17.04 -4.77
N GLN A 86 -17.86 15.99 -5.05
CA GLN A 86 -18.08 15.09 -6.18
C GLN A 86 -18.76 13.79 -5.74
N ARG A 87 -19.95 13.50 -6.30
CA ARG A 87 -20.67 12.25 -6.05
C ARG A 87 -19.80 11.04 -6.41
N GLY A 88 -19.74 10.05 -5.53
CA GLY A 88 -18.97 8.83 -5.71
C GLY A 88 -17.50 8.89 -5.26
N VAL A 89 -16.91 10.08 -5.04
CA VAL A 89 -15.50 10.19 -4.58
C VAL A 89 -15.37 9.87 -3.09
N ALA A 90 -16.24 10.44 -2.26
CA ALA A 90 -16.25 10.19 -0.81
C ALA A 90 -16.32 8.71 -0.42
N PRO A 91 -17.27 7.89 -0.94
CA PRO A 91 -17.35 6.48 -0.57
C PRO A 91 -16.11 5.69 -1.03
N THR A 92 -15.57 5.94 -2.22
CA THR A 92 -14.36 5.26 -2.70
C THR A 92 -13.13 5.65 -1.87
N ALA A 93 -13.01 6.92 -1.48
CA ALA A 93 -11.95 7.39 -0.59
C ALA A 93 -12.05 6.74 0.81
N ALA A 94 -13.27 6.64 1.36
CA ALA A 94 -13.51 5.96 2.62
C ALA A 94 -13.18 4.45 2.53
N ALA A 95 -13.56 3.79 1.44
CA ALA A 95 -13.22 2.39 1.19
C ALA A 95 -11.70 2.18 1.12
N LYS A 96 -10.97 3.03 0.38
CA LYS A 96 -9.50 2.99 0.33
C LYS A 96 -8.88 3.15 1.73
N ALA A 97 -9.38 4.09 2.52
CA ALA A 97 -8.90 4.33 3.88
C ALA A 97 -9.16 3.13 4.80
N ALA A 98 -10.35 2.53 4.73
CA ALA A 98 -10.70 1.34 5.50
C ALA A 98 -9.82 0.13 5.13
N LEU A 99 -9.63 -0.12 3.82
CA LEU A 99 -8.75 -1.17 3.31
C LEU A 99 -7.30 -0.97 3.75
N THR A 100 -6.83 0.27 3.72
CA THR A 100 -5.49 0.64 4.20
C THR A 100 -5.32 0.39 5.68
N GLY A 101 -6.26 0.85 6.51
CA GLY A 101 -6.23 0.63 7.95
C GLY A 101 -6.24 -0.86 8.30
N ALA A 102 -7.10 -1.64 7.64
CA ALA A 102 -7.13 -3.09 7.80
C ALA A 102 -5.81 -3.75 7.36
N ALA A 103 -5.20 -3.29 6.26
CA ALA A 103 -3.92 -3.82 5.77
C ALA A 103 -2.78 -3.55 6.76
N LEU A 104 -2.73 -2.36 7.36
CA LEU A 104 -1.77 -2.02 8.42
C LEU A 104 -1.93 -2.95 9.63
N ALA A 105 -3.18 -3.14 10.09
CA ALA A 105 -3.48 -4.03 11.20
C ALA A 105 -3.08 -5.48 10.90
N ALA A 106 -3.38 -5.98 9.70
CA ALA A 106 -2.99 -7.32 9.26
C ALA A 106 -1.46 -7.47 9.18
N THR A 107 -0.75 -6.46 8.68
CA THR A 107 0.72 -6.46 8.59
C THR A 107 1.35 -6.50 9.98
N PHE A 108 0.86 -5.68 10.91
CA PHE A 108 1.32 -5.70 12.30
C PHE A 108 1.03 -7.05 12.97
N TYR A 109 -0.16 -7.60 12.74
CA TYR A 109 -0.54 -8.90 13.30
C TYR A 109 0.33 -10.04 12.75
N ALA A 110 0.67 -10.01 11.46
CA ALA A 110 1.61 -10.94 10.85
C ALA A 110 2.99 -10.88 11.52
N ASP A 111 3.52 -9.68 11.81
CA ASP A 111 4.79 -9.53 12.52
C ASP A 111 4.74 -10.17 13.93
N VAL A 112 3.68 -9.89 14.69
CA VAL A 112 3.48 -10.48 16.03
C VAL A 112 3.45 -12.01 15.97
N LEU A 113 2.70 -12.58 15.02
CA LEU A 113 2.65 -14.02 14.82
C LEU A 113 4.00 -14.59 14.39
N GLY A 114 4.75 -13.87 13.55
CA GLY A 114 6.08 -14.27 13.10
C GLY A 114 7.07 -14.37 14.25
N ARG A 115 7.06 -13.38 15.14
CA ARG A 115 7.88 -13.40 16.38
C ARG A 115 7.48 -14.52 17.33
N ARG A 116 6.18 -14.76 17.50
CA ARG A 116 5.67 -15.86 18.34
C ARG A 116 6.11 -17.22 17.81
N LEU A 117 5.99 -17.45 16.50
CA LEU A 117 6.47 -18.67 15.86
C LEU A 117 8.00 -18.82 15.98
N ALA A 118 8.75 -17.72 15.97
CA ALA A 118 10.19 -17.73 16.19
C ALA A 118 10.60 -18.11 17.61
N ALA A 119 9.90 -17.60 18.61
CA ALA A 119 10.10 -18.02 19.99
C ALA A 119 9.79 -19.51 20.18
N SER A 120 8.66 -20.00 19.64
CA SER A 120 8.31 -21.42 19.76
C SER A 120 9.37 -22.35 19.17
N GLU A 121 9.93 -22.00 18.01
CA GLU A 121 11.00 -22.80 17.38
C GLU A 121 12.30 -22.80 18.22
N ALA A 122 12.65 -21.67 18.83
CA ALA A 122 13.85 -21.58 19.68
C ALA A 122 13.74 -22.46 20.94
N ASP A 123 12.55 -22.57 21.50
CA ASP A 123 12.28 -23.35 22.72
C ASP A 123 11.89 -24.80 22.43
N GLY A 124 11.90 -25.23 21.15
CA GLY A 124 11.50 -26.58 20.73
C GLY A 124 10.01 -26.89 20.88
N SER A 125 9.17 -25.87 21.10
CA SER A 125 7.72 -26.00 21.24
C SER A 125 6.98 -25.82 19.92
N VAL A 126 5.73 -26.31 19.86
CA VAL A 126 4.87 -26.18 18.68
C VAL A 126 3.69 -25.28 18.99
N ASP A 127 3.48 -24.25 18.16
CA ASP A 127 2.32 -23.35 18.25
C ASP A 127 1.46 -23.42 16.97
N ASP A 128 0.60 -24.43 16.93
CA ASP A 128 -0.33 -24.65 15.81
C ASP A 128 -1.35 -23.52 15.65
N GLY A 129 -1.73 -22.87 16.75
CA GLY A 129 -2.64 -21.73 16.72
C GLY A 129 -2.02 -20.55 15.98
N ALA A 130 -0.79 -20.17 16.32
CA ALA A 130 -0.06 -19.13 15.63
C ALA A 130 0.22 -19.50 14.16
N ARG A 131 0.54 -20.78 13.89
CA ARG A 131 0.78 -21.28 12.52
C ARG A 131 -0.46 -21.16 11.65
N ARG A 132 -1.63 -21.58 12.15
CA ARG A 132 -2.91 -21.47 11.43
C ARG A 132 -3.30 -20.02 11.18
N ARG A 133 -3.15 -19.14 12.17
CA ARG A 133 -3.45 -17.70 12.01
C ARG A 133 -2.50 -17.03 11.02
N MET A 134 -1.23 -17.40 11.04
CA MET A 134 -0.25 -16.93 10.05
C MET A 134 -0.65 -17.33 8.63
N ALA A 135 -1.11 -18.58 8.45
CA ALA A 135 -1.56 -19.07 7.15
C ALA A 135 -2.75 -18.28 6.57
N VAL A 136 -3.59 -17.69 7.43
CA VAL A 136 -4.67 -16.78 7.00
C VAL A 136 -4.13 -15.38 6.74
N VAL A 137 -3.40 -14.79 7.70
CA VAL A 137 -3.00 -13.37 7.62
C VAL A 137 -2.06 -13.08 6.44
N GLN A 138 -1.24 -14.07 6.03
CA GLN A 138 -0.34 -13.95 4.88
C GLN A 138 -1.10 -13.65 3.57
N TRP A 139 -2.36 -14.06 3.47
CA TRP A 139 -3.23 -13.75 2.33
C TRP A 139 -4.09 -12.50 2.54
N THR A 140 -4.37 -12.16 3.81
CA THR A 140 -5.12 -10.96 4.15
C THR A 140 -4.42 -9.69 3.68
N VAL A 141 -3.11 -9.57 3.88
CA VAL A 141 -2.34 -8.38 3.47
C VAL A 141 -2.40 -8.12 1.96
N PRO A 142 -2.08 -9.08 1.06
CA PRO A 142 -2.15 -8.83 -0.39
C PRO A 142 -3.58 -8.58 -0.89
N LEU A 143 -4.60 -9.21 -0.29
CA LEU A 143 -5.99 -8.95 -0.66
C LEU A 143 -6.43 -7.52 -0.30
N LEU A 144 -6.08 -7.05 0.90
CA LEU A 144 -6.45 -5.70 1.35
C LEU A 144 -5.68 -4.61 0.59
N THR A 145 -4.38 -4.80 0.40
CA THR A 145 -3.54 -3.85 -0.37
C THR A 145 -3.91 -3.85 -1.86
N GLY A 146 -4.24 -5.00 -2.45
CA GLY A 146 -4.78 -5.09 -3.80
C GLY A 146 -6.12 -4.39 -3.95
N GLY A 147 -7.03 -4.56 -2.98
CA GLY A 147 -8.28 -3.79 -2.94
C GLY A 147 -8.05 -2.29 -2.83
N ALA A 148 -7.09 -1.85 -2.01
CA ALA A 148 -6.72 -0.43 -1.91
C ALA A 148 -6.16 0.11 -3.23
N LEU A 149 -5.41 -0.71 -3.98
CA LEU A 149 -4.89 -0.36 -5.31
C LEU A 149 -6.04 -0.17 -6.32
N VAL A 150 -7.05 -1.04 -6.29
CA VAL A 150 -8.26 -0.92 -7.13
C VAL A 150 -9.03 0.36 -6.79
N ALA A 151 -9.19 0.68 -5.50
CA ALA A 151 -9.84 1.91 -5.07
C ALA A 151 -9.02 3.16 -5.49
N ASP A 152 -7.69 3.09 -5.44
CA ASP A 152 -6.81 4.16 -5.92
C ASP A 152 -6.96 4.39 -7.44
N SER A 153 -7.02 3.31 -8.23
CA SER A 153 -7.27 3.38 -9.67
C SER A 153 -8.60 4.08 -9.99
N GLN A 154 -9.68 3.73 -9.27
CA GLN A 154 -10.99 4.38 -9.43
C GLN A 154 -10.94 5.89 -9.11
N LEU A 155 -10.27 6.27 -8.01
CA LEU A 155 -10.09 7.68 -7.64
C LEU A 155 -9.24 8.46 -8.66
N SER A 156 -8.32 7.77 -9.32
CA SER A 156 -7.48 8.31 -10.40
C SER A 156 -8.26 8.48 -11.70
N GLU A 157 -9.17 7.57 -12.06
CA GLU A 157 -10.07 7.73 -13.20
C GLU A 157 -11.03 8.91 -13.01
N GLN A 158 -11.61 9.05 -11.81
CA GLN A 158 -12.48 10.17 -11.45
C GLN A 158 -11.76 11.54 -11.51
N GLN A 159 -10.43 11.58 -11.58
CA GLN A 159 -9.62 12.80 -11.72
C GLN A 159 -9.39 13.24 -13.16
N ARG A 160 -9.33 12.31 -14.11
CA ARG A 160 -8.93 12.59 -15.51
C ARG A 160 -9.83 13.63 -16.20
N PRO A 161 -11.18 13.61 -16.07
CA PRO A 161 -12.04 14.57 -16.76
C PRO A 161 -11.77 16.02 -16.37
N LEU A 162 -11.52 16.26 -15.09
CA LEU A 162 -11.27 17.60 -14.56
C LEU A 162 -9.90 18.14 -14.99
N GLN A 163 -8.89 17.27 -15.06
CA GLN A 163 -7.57 17.65 -15.56
C GLN A 163 -7.59 17.96 -17.07
N ALA A 164 -8.36 17.21 -17.84
CA ALA A 164 -8.54 17.48 -19.27
C ALA A 164 -9.23 18.83 -19.50
N LEU A 165 -10.32 19.11 -18.76
CA LEU A 165 -11.00 20.41 -18.81
C LEU A 165 -10.08 21.57 -18.42
N GLY A 166 -9.33 21.43 -17.32
CA GLY A 166 -8.37 22.44 -16.88
C GLY A 166 -7.29 22.73 -17.93
N GLY A 167 -6.70 21.68 -18.52
CA GLY A 167 -5.68 21.84 -19.57
C GLY A 167 -6.20 22.46 -20.87
N VAL A 168 -7.46 22.18 -21.23
CA VAL A 168 -8.12 22.84 -22.38
C VAL A 168 -8.37 24.32 -22.07
N LEU A 169 -8.89 24.65 -20.89
CA LEU A 169 -9.15 26.04 -20.47
C LEU A 169 -7.87 26.87 -20.40
N GLU A 170 -6.78 26.29 -19.89
CA GLU A 170 -5.47 26.96 -19.82
C GLU A 170 -4.91 27.24 -21.22
N ARG A 171 -5.07 26.31 -22.16
CA ARG A 171 -4.70 26.53 -23.57
C ARG A 171 -5.55 27.59 -24.28
N LEU A 172 -6.81 27.75 -23.87
CA LEU A 172 -7.73 28.73 -24.43
C LEU A 172 -7.63 30.11 -23.77
N ASN A 173 -6.81 30.28 -22.74
CA ASN A 173 -6.56 31.56 -22.09
C ASN A 173 -5.24 32.18 -22.61
N PRO A 174 -5.28 33.09 -23.60
CA PRO A 174 -4.08 33.68 -24.21
C PRO A 174 -3.32 34.66 -23.30
N ALA A 175 -3.73 34.84 -22.04
CA ALA A 175 -3.14 35.78 -21.08
C ALA A 175 -2.51 35.12 -19.83
N ALA A 176 -2.31 33.80 -19.82
CA ALA A 176 -1.64 33.06 -18.73
C ALA A 176 -0.14 32.86 -19.00
#